data_AF-A0A3D4UU49-F1
#
_entry.id   AF-A0A3D4UU49-F1
#
_cell.length_a   1.000
_cell.length_b   1.000
_cell.length_c   1.000
_cell.angle_alpha   90.00
_cell.angle_beta   90.00
_cell.angle_gamma   90.00
#
_symmetry.space_group_name_H-M   'P 1'
#
loop_
_entity.id
_entity.type
_entity.pdbx_description
1 polymer ?
#
loop_
_entity_poly.entity_id
_entity_poly.type
_entity_poly.pdbx_seq_one_letter_code
_entity_poly.pdbx_strand_id
1 'polypeptide(L)'
;MKDAVITGTYSDFKIIKTRKVAQMVVEFPIEQGDQFISKFGLPKPHEEKWVAVAWVRSEAVETTGRASKAIQQAGILCKDVSFGVWLNETKGMGLNPKQETEIQDAVRAILGVSSRADMRTNEQALQTWEKMYSEYQNC
;
A
#
# COMPACT_ATOMS: atom_id res chain seq x y z
N MET A 1 10.03 -13.60 -26.32
CA MET A 1 8.77 -14.04 -25.71
C MET A 1 8.16 -12.83 -25.04
N LYS A 2 6.91 -12.47 -25.34
CA LYS A 2 6.21 -11.39 -24.64
C LYS A 2 5.50 -12.01 -23.45
N ASP A 3 5.85 -11.60 -22.23
CA ASP A 3 5.20 -12.05 -21.01
C ASP A 3 3.74 -11.58 -21.02
N ALA A 4 2.84 -12.49 -21.39
CA ALA A 4 1.41 -12.27 -21.41
C ALA A 4 0.86 -12.43 -19.99
N VAL A 5 1.15 -11.48 -19.10
CA VAL A 5 0.56 -11.47 -17.76
C VAL A 5 -0.75 -10.69 -17.82
N ILE A 6 -1.80 -11.25 -17.22
CA ILE A 6 -3.10 -10.63 -16.94
C ILE A 6 -3.44 -10.96 -15.48
N THR A 7 -3.94 -9.97 -14.76
CA THR A 7 -4.35 -10.10 -13.36
C THR A 7 -5.87 -10.01 -13.28
N GLY A 8 -6.46 -10.85 -12.44
CA GLY A 8 -7.88 -10.85 -12.19
C GLY A 8 -8.21 -11.37 -10.80
N THR A 9 -9.48 -11.29 -10.44
CA THR A 9 -10.02 -11.78 -9.18
C THR A 9 -10.53 -13.20 -9.34
N TYR A 10 -10.15 -14.08 -8.42
CA TYR A 10 -10.70 -15.43 -8.33
C TYR A 10 -12.16 -15.35 -7.89
N SER A 11 -13.09 -15.75 -8.76
CA SER A 11 -14.53 -15.59 -8.53
C SER A 11 -15.27 -16.89 -8.27
N ASP A 12 -14.82 -18.01 -8.85
CA ASP A 12 -15.54 -19.29 -8.73
C ASP A 12 -14.64 -20.51 -8.97
N PHE A 13 -15.06 -21.66 -8.42
CA PHE A 13 -14.40 -22.94 -8.61
C PHE A 13 -15.40 -24.09 -8.62
N LYS A 14 -15.38 -24.88 -9.70
CA LYS A 14 -16.34 -25.94 -9.98
C LYS A 14 -15.65 -27.24 -10.37
N ILE A 15 -16.11 -28.35 -9.81
CA ILE A 15 -15.66 -29.69 -10.22
C ILE A 15 -16.63 -30.23 -11.26
N ILE A 16 -16.17 -30.39 -12.51
CA ILE A 16 -16.97 -30.92 -13.61
C ILE A 16 -16.74 -32.42 -13.74
N LYS A 17 -17.54 -33.19 -12.99
CA LYS A 17 -17.41 -34.65 -12.86
C LYS A 17 -17.43 -35.39 -14.21
N THR A 18 -18.30 -34.99 -15.14
CA THR A 18 -18.45 -35.62 -16.46
C THR A 18 -17.18 -35.54 -17.29
N ARG A 19 -16.42 -34.46 -17.14
CA ARG A 19 -15.16 -34.22 -17.85
C ARG A 19 -13.93 -34.54 -17.00
N LYS A 20 -14.10 -34.96 -15.74
CA LYS A 20 -13.03 -35.21 -14.76
C LYS A 20 -12.04 -34.04 -14.63
N VAL A 21 -12.52 -32.80 -14.74
CA VAL A 21 -11.71 -31.58 -14.62
C VAL A 21 -12.25 -30.66 -13.53
N ALA A 22 -11.37 -29.87 -12.94
CA ALA A 22 -11.74 -28.70 -12.15
C ALA A 22 -11.69 -27.46 -13.05
N GLN A 23 -12.68 -26.58 -12.92
CA GLN A 23 -12.75 -25.30 -13.59
C GLN A 23 -12.63 -24.20 -12.54
N MET A 24 -11.70 -23.28 -12.77
CA MET A 24 -11.52 -22.06 -12.00
C MET A 24 -11.89 -20.86 -12.87
N VAL A 25 -12.61 -19.91 -12.30
CA VAL A 25 -12.96 -18.65 -12.97
C VAL A 25 -12.16 -17.51 -12.35
N VAL A 26 -11.43 -16.80 -13.22
CA VAL A 26 -10.70 -15.57 -12.87
C VAL A 26 -11.26 -14.47 -13.74
N GLU A 27 -11.84 -13.46 -13.09
CA GLU A 27 -12.46 -12.30 -13.75
C GLU A 27 -11.45 -11.16 -13.84
N PHE A 28 -11.34 -10.55 -15.00
CA PHE A 28 -10.55 -9.34 -15.21
C PHE A 28 -11.45 -8.21 -15.72
N PRO A 29 -11.08 -6.93 -15.48
CA PRO A 29 -11.86 -5.79 -15.96
C PRO A 29 -12.05 -5.81 -17.48
N ILE A 30 -13.24 -5.42 -17.95
CA ILE A 30 -13.59 -5.49 -19.38
C ILE A 30 -12.67 -4.63 -20.26
N GLU A 31 -12.10 -3.57 -19.69
CA GLU A 31 -11.11 -2.69 -20.33
C GLU A 31 -9.84 -3.44 -20.75
N GLN A 32 -9.54 -4.58 -20.12
CA GLN A 32 -8.42 -5.45 -20.49
C GLN A 32 -8.80 -6.52 -21.53
N GLY A 33 -10.05 -6.55 -22.00
CA GLY A 33 -10.57 -7.55 -22.94
C GLY A 33 -9.79 -7.62 -24.25
N ASP A 34 -9.55 -6.47 -24.89
CA ASP A 34 -8.79 -6.41 -26.14
C ASP A 34 -7.34 -6.87 -25.95
N GLN A 35 -6.75 -6.51 -24.80
CA GLN A 35 -5.40 -6.93 -24.44
C GLN A 35 -5.34 -8.46 -24.25
N PHE A 36 -6.33 -9.03 -23.56
CA PHE A 36 -6.44 -10.47 -23.35
C PHE A 36 -6.56 -11.21 -24.68
N ILE A 37 -7.45 -10.76 -25.57
CA ILE A 37 -7.64 -11.38 -26.89
C ILE A 37 -6.35 -11.27 -27.73
N SER A 38 -5.65 -10.14 -27.71
CA SER A 38 -4.39 -9.98 -28.46
C SER A 38 -3.28 -10.93 -27.98
N LYS A 39 -3.24 -11.24 -26.68
CA LYS A 39 -2.19 -12.05 -26.04
C LYS A 39 -2.52 -13.54 -26.06
N PHE A 40 -3.73 -13.90 -25.63
CA PHE A 40 -4.18 -15.26 -25.43
C PHE A 40 -5.03 -15.78 -26.58
N GLY A 41 -5.59 -14.91 -27.43
CA GLY A 41 -6.56 -15.31 -28.43
C GLY A 41 -7.89 -15.74 -27.81
N LEU A 42 -8.81 -16.20 -28.65
CA LEU A 42 -10.05 -16.83 -28.20
C LEU A 42 -9.85 -18.33 -28.01
N PRO A 43 -10.45 -18.95 -26.98
CA PRO A 43 -10.36 -20.38 -26.78
C PRO A 43 -11.04 -21.12 -27.94
N LYS A 44 -10.30 -21.99 -28.62
CA LYS A 44 -10.83 -22.86 -29.68
C LYS A 44 -10.99 -24.28 -29.12
N PRO A 45 -12.12 -24.96 -29.34
CA PRO A 45 -12.35 -26.30 -28.76
C PRO A 45 -11.36 -27.39 -29.16
N HIS A 46 -10.68 -27.22 -30.30
CA HIS A 46 -9.73 -28.20 -30.85
C HIS A 46 -8.26 -27.86 -30.56
N GLU A 47 -7.99 -26.76 -29.87
CA GLU A 47 -6.63 -26.28 -29.59
C GLU A 47 -6.48 -26.01 -28.10
N GLU A 48 -5.70 -26.85 -27.42
CA GLU A 48 -5.39 -26.67 -26.01
C GLU A 48 -4.30 -25.62 -25.83
N LYS A 49 -4.57 -24.60 -25.02
CA LYS A 49 -3.60 -23.57 -24.68
C LYS A 49 -3.19 -23.70 -23.22
N TRP A 50 -1.92 -24.02 -23.00
CA TRP A 50 -1.34 -24.08 -21.66
C TRP A 50 -1.15 -22.67 -21.11
N VAL A 51 -1.67 -22.43 -19.91
CA VAL A 51 -1.52 -21.18 -19.18
C VAL A 51 -1.03 -21.46 -17.76
N ALA A 52 -0.19 -20.58 -17.24
CA ALA A 52 0.20 -20.61 -15.83
C ALA A 52 -0.78 -19.74 -15.03
N VAL A 53 -1.15 -20.21 -13.84
CA VAL A 53 -1.84 -19.39 -12.86
C VAL A 53 -0.97 -19.29 -11.62
N ALA A 54 -0.74 -18.06 -11.17
CA ALA A 54 0.00 -17.77 -9.97
C ALA A 54 -0.86 -16.91 -9.04
N TRP A 55 -0.71 -17.11 -7.74
CA TRP A 55 -1.26 -16.17 -6.77
C TRP A 55 -0.55 -14.84 -6.97
N VAL A 56 -1.31 -13.80 -7.33
CA VAL A 56 -0.77 -12.46 -7.28
C VAL A 56 -0.60 -12.14 -5.82
N ARG A 57 0.65 -11.92 -5.40
CA ARG A 57 0.90 -11.34 -4.08
C ARG A 57 0.14 -10.03 -4.08
N SER A 58 -0.96 -9.98 -3.34
CA SER A 58 -1.40 -8.71 -2.84
C SER A 58 -0.26 -8.29 -1.92
N GLU A 59 0.64 -7.48 -2.44
CA GLU A 59 0.84 -6.23 -1.74
C GLU A 59 -0.57 -5.63 -1.70
N ALA A 60 -1.36 -6.07 -0.71
CA ALA A 60 -2.24 -5.13 -0.07
C ALA A 60 -1.33 -3.93 0.09
N VAL A 61 -1.79 -2.81 -0.46
CA VAL A 61 -1.26 -1.47 -0.24
C VAL A 61 -1.15 -1.33 1.30
N GLU A 62 -0.09 -1.92 1.89
CA GLU A 62 0.20 -1.97 3.32
C GLU A 62 0.46 -0.54 3.78
N THR A 63 0.77 0.34 2.84
CA THR A 63 0.68 1.79 2.98
C THR A 63 -0.62 2.24 3.62
N THR A 64 -1.79 1.65 3.40
CA THR A 64 -3.01 2.09 4.12
C THR A 64 -2.99 1.73 5.61
N GLY A 65 -2.58 0.51 5.98
CA GLY A 65 -2.46 0.10 7.39
C GLY A 65 -1.29 0.80 8.10
N ARG A 66 -0.14 0.83 7.47
CA ARG A 66 1.09 1.51 7.91
C ARG A 66 0.88 3.02 8.04
N ALA A 67 0.28 3.66 7.04
CA ALA A 67 -0.08 5.08 7.14
C ALA A 67 -1.12 5.34 8.22
N SER A 68 -2.14 4.48 8.36
CA SER A 68 -3.12 4.65 9.43
C SER A 68 -2.46 4.60 10.81
N LYS A 69 -1.53 3.66 11.03
CA LYS A 69 -0.76 3.56 12.27
C LYS A 69 0.15 4.79 12.47
N ALA A 70 0.88 5.20 11.44
CA ALA A 70 1.76 6.38 11.49
C ALA A 70 0.98 7.68 11.79
N ILE A 71 -0.15 7.90 11.12
CA ILE A 71 -1.03 9.05 11.35
C ILE A 71 -1.57 9.05 12.78
N GLN A 72 -1.96 7.88 13.31
CA GLN A 72 -2.45 7.76 14.68
C GLN A 72 -1.35 8.06 15.69
N GLN A 73 -0.16 7.46 15.52
CA GLN A 73 1.00 7.72 16.39
C GLN A 73 1.39 9.20 16.37
N ALA A 74 1.47 9.81 15.19
CA ALA A 74 1.78 11.23 15.04
C ALA A 74 0.75 12.11 15.75
N GLY A 75 -0.55 11.81 15.61
CA GLY A 75 -1.60 12.54 16.29
C GLY A 75 -1.55 12.44 17.82
N ILE A 76 -1.06 11.33 18.36
CA ILE A 76 -0.86 11.15 19.81
C ILE A 76 0.39 11.91 20.27
N LEU A 77 1.53 11.73 19.58
CA LEU A 77 2.80 12.35 19.96
C LEU A 77 2.81 13.86 19.81
N CYS A 78 2.06 14.43 18.85
CA CYS A 78 1.96 15.88 18.73
C CYS A 78 1.30 16.54 19.96
N LYS A 79 0.66 15.75 20.84
CA LYS A 79 0.09 16.21 22.11
C LYS A 79 1.00 15.97 23.31
N ASP A 80 2.12 15.28 23.11
CA ASP A 80 3.09 14.97 24.15
C ASP A 80 4.15 16.07 24.23
N VAL A 81 4.25 16.71 25.39
CA VAL A 81 5.25 17.77 25.64
C VAL A 81 6.67 17.22 25.51
N SER A 82 6.89 15.97 25.91
CA SER A 82 8.21 15.31 25.87
C SER A 82 8.70 15.16 24.43
N PHE A 83 7.77 14.87 23.52
CA PHE A 83 8.05 14.79 22.09
C PHE A 83 8.41 16.16 21.50
N GLY A 84 7.73 17.23 21.92
CA GLY A 84 8.07 18.61 21.54
C GLY A 84 9.47 19.04 22.02
N VAL A 85 9.85 18.66 23.25
CA VAL A 85 11.20 18.89 23.78
C VAL A 85 12.24 18.16 22.96
N TRP A 86 12.01 16.86 22.70
CA TRP A 86 12.90 16.03 21.90
C TRP A 86 13.09 16.57 20.47
N LEU A 87 12.03 17.08 19.84
CA LEU A 87 12.11 17.71 18.51
C LEU A 87 13.02 18.94 18.51
N ASN A 88 12.98 19.76 19.57
CA ASN A 88 13.88 20.91 19.70
C ASN A 88 15.33 20.47 19.88
N GLU A 89 15.59 19.49 20.74
CA GLU A 89 16.94 19.04 21.04
C GLU A 89 17.59 18.30 19.86
N THR A 90 16.82 17.47 19.16
CA THR A 90 17.35 16.58 18.11
C THR A 90 17.30 17.22 16.73
N LYS A 91 16.24 17.99 16.43
CA LYS A 91 16.00 18.57 15.08
C LYS A 91 16.17 20.09 15.05
N GLY A 92 16.36 20.76 16.19
CA GLY A 92 16.65 22.20 16.22
C GLY A 92 15.49 23.09 15.78
N MET A 93 14.25 22.64 15.93
CA MET A 93 13.08 23.29 15.33
C MET A 93 12.68 24.62 15.99
N GLY A 94 13.11 24.90 17.23
CA GLY A 94 12.80 26.14 17.94
C GLY A 94 11.31 26.34 18.24
N LEU A 95 10.55 25.26 18.38
CA LEU A 95 9.10 25.26 18.61
C LEU A 95 8.75 25.36 20.10
N ASN A 96 7.54 25.78 20.43
CA ASN A 96 7.03 25.68 21.80
C ASN A 96 6.54 24.24 22.08
N PRO A 97 7.18 23.48 22.99
CA PRO A 97 6.84 22.08 23.25
C PRO A 97 5.48 21.88 23.91
N LYS A 98 4.81 22.94 24.37
CA LYS A 98 3.44 22.88 24.92
C LYS A 98 2.37 23.15 23.87
N GLN A 99 2.74 23.61 22.69
CA GLN A 99 1.80 24.03 21.67
C GLN A 99 1.66 22.97 20.59
N GLU A 100 0.56 22.22 20.64
CA GLU A 100 0.27 21.12 19.70
C GLU A 100 0.35 21.56 18.23
N THR A 101 -0.15 22.76 17.90
CA THR A 101 -0.15 23.26 16.51
C THR A 101 1.25 23.43 15.95
N GLU A 102 2.19 23.94 16.75
CA GLU A 102 3.59 24.11 16.34
C GLU A 102 4.29 22.78 16.15
N ILE A 103 4.02 21.79 17.02
CA ILE A 103 4.56 20.44 16.89
C ILE A 103 4.03 19.77 15.62
N GLN A 104 2.73 19.91 15.33
CA GLN A 104 2.15 19.37 14.11
C GLN A 104 2.78 19.99 12.85
N ASP A 105 2.98 21.30 12.83
CA ASP A 105 3.58 22.00 11.69
C ASP A 105 5.05 21.64 11.50
N ALA A 106 5.80 21.47 12.60
CA ALA A 106 7.16 20.98 12.58
C ALA A 106 7.23 19.55 12.00
N VAL A 107 6.36 18.64 12.46
CA VAL A 107 6.30 17.27 11.93
C VAL A 107 5.94 17.28 10.44
N ARG A 108 4.96 18.08 10.02
CA ARG A 108 4.60 18.25 8.60
C ARG A 108 5.78 18.72 7.74
N ALA A 109 6.52 19.71 8.24
CA ALA A 109 7.71 20.23 7.57
C ALA A 109 8.81 19.16 7.42
N ILE A 110 9.08 18.38 8.47
CA ILE A 110 10.07 17.28 8.44
C ILE A 110 9.65 16.19 7.46
N LEU A 111 8.37 15.82 7.45
CA LEU A 111 7.85 14.76 6.59
C LEU A 111 7.62 15.21 5.14
N GLY A 112 7.66 16.52 4.86
CA GLY A 112 7.38 17.08 3.54
C GLY A 112 5.92 16.88 3.11
N VAL A 113 4.97 16.96 4.05
CA VAL A 113 3.54 16.77 3.81
C VAL A 113 2.72 17.97 4.27
N SER A 114 1.63 18.27 3.56
CA SER A 114 0.71 19.35 3.93
C SER A 114 -0.41 18.85 4.83
N SER A 115 -0.77 17.57 4.71
CA SER A 115 -1.89 16.98 5.42
C SER A 115 -1.62 15.54 5.90
N ARG A 116 -2.44 15.08 6.86
CA ARG A 116 -2.47 13.67 7.29
C ARG A 116 -2.84 12.72 6.14
N ALA A 117 -3.61 13.19 5.15
CA ALA A 117 -4.01 12.37 4.00
C ALA A 117 -2.81 12.07 3.09
N ASP A 118 -1.86 13.01 2.98
CA ASP A 118 -0.69 12.90 2.12
C ASP A 118 0.24 11.76 2.58
N MET A 119 0.26 11.44 3.87
CA MET A 119 1.00 10.28 4.40
C MET A 119 0.50 8.94 3.85
N ARG A 120 -0.75 8.87 3.36
CA ARG A 120 -1.29 7.63 2.78
C ARG A 120 -0.73 7.33 1.39
N THR A 121 -0.30 8.37 0.67
CA THR A 121 0.17 8.29 -0.71
C THR A 121 1.67 8.57 -0.84
N ASN A 122 2.30 9.11 0.20
CA ASN A 122 3.72 9.45 0.23
C ASN A 122 4.53 8.44 1.06
N GLU A 123 5.14 7.46 0.38
CA GLU A 123 5.99 6.42 0.99
C GLU A 123 7.24 6.99 1.67
N GLN A 124 7.82 8.07 1.12
CA GLN A 124 8.99 8.72 1.73
C GLN A 124 8.63 9.36 3.07
N ALA A 125 7.45 9.96 3.18
CA ALA A 125 6.94 10.50 4.44
C ALA A 125 6.74 9.40 5.49
N LEU A 126 6.25 8.23 5.09
CA LEU A 126 6.10 7.08 6.01
C LEU A 126 7.44 6.58 6.53
N GLN A 127 8.42 6.38 5.65
CA GLN A 127 9.76 5.94 6.05
C GLN A 127 10.45 6.97 6.96
N THR A 128 10.29 8.26 6.66
CA THR A 128 10.85 9.34 7.49
C THR A 128 10.19 9.36 8.86
N TRP A 129 8.86 9.21 8.94
CA TRP A 129 8.13 9.12 10.19
C TRP A 129 8.60 7.93 11.04
N GLU A 130 8.71 6.74 10.46
CA GLU A 130 9.11 5.55 11.21
C GLU A 130 10.53 5.64 11.77
N LYS A 131 11.45 6.19 10.98
CA LYS A 131 12.80 6.47 11.46
C LYS A 131 12.76 7.44 12.64
N MET A 132 12.04 8.55 12.50
CA MET A 132 11.91 9.57 13.55
C MET A 132 11.25 9.00 14.82
N TYR A 133 10.20 8.20 14.66
CA TYR A 133 9.51 7.53 15.76
C TYR A 133 10.44 6.55 16.48
N SER A 134 11.23 5.78 15.74
CA SER A 134 12.22 4.86 16.32
C SER A 134 13.35 5.61 17.04
N GLU A 135 13.79 6.77 16.53
CA GLU A 135 14.78 7.62 17.22
C GLU A 135 14.22 8.08 18.57
N TYR A 136 12.98 8.58 18.61
CA TYR A 136 12.32 9.03 19.84
C TYR A 136 12.12 7.91 20.87
N GLN A 137 11.70 6.72 20.44
CA GLN A 137 11.45 5.59 21.37
C GLN A 137 12.73 5.01 21.99
N ASN A 138 13.90 5.30 21.41
CA ASN A 138 15.20 4.83 21.90
C ASN A 138 15.97 5.90 22.69
N CYS A 139 15.38 7.08 22.90
CA CYS A 139 15.87 8.13 23.79
C CYS A 139 15.29 7.96 25.20
#